data_AF-A0A810TCM3-F1
#
_entry.id   AF-A0A810TCM3-F1
#
_cell.length_a   1.000
_cell.length_b   1.000
_cell.length_c   1.000
_cell.angle_alpha   90.00
_cell.angle_beta   90.00
_cell.angle_gamma   90.00
#
_symmetry.space_group_name_H-M   'P 1'
#
loop_
_entity.id
_entity.type
_entity.pdbx_description
1 polymer ?
#
loop_
_entity_poly.entity_id
_entity_poly.type
_entity_poly.pdbx_seq_one_letter_code
_entity_poly.pdbx_strand_id
1 'polypeptide(L)' 'MAFSYSYALSRGVDTQFRHINIAEADHFKQFLRQIKRAGLDIRAIC' A
#
# COMPACT_ATOMS: atom_id res chain seq x y z
N MET A 1 30.97 0.88 -1.76
CA MET A 1 29.84 0.11 -2.30
C MET A 1 28.57 0.64 -1.67
N ALA A 2 27.67 1.27 -2.42
CA ALA A 2 26.45 1.83 -1.86
C ALA A 2 25.32 0.79 -1.97
N PHE A 3 24.77 0.36 -0.84
CA PHE A 3 23.59 -0.49 -0.81
C PHE A 3 22.36 0.41 -0.74
N SER A 4 21.44 0.25 -1.70
CA SER A 4 20.13 0.89 -1.65
C SER A 4 19.16 -0.12 -1.09
N TYR A 5 18.69 0.12 0.13
CA TYR A 5 17.62 -0.67 0.74
C TYR A 5 16.29 -0.01 0.43
N SER A 6 15.37 -0.78 -0.13
CA SER A 6 13.99 -0.38 -0.36
C SER A 6 13.06 -1.26 0.46
N TYR A 7 12.16 -0.64 1.22
CA TYR A 7 11.11 -1.35 1.92
C TYR A 7 9.91 -1.53 0.97
N ALA A 8 9.60 -2.78 0.63
CA ALA A 8 8.39 -3.11 -0.10
C ALA A 8 7.23 -3.28 0.90
N LEU A 9 6.24 -2.40 0.83
CA LEU A 9 4.99 -2.56 1.59
C LEU A 9 4.12 -3.61 0.90
N SER A 10 4.04 -4.79 1.51
CA SER A 10 3.38 -5.98 0.95
C SER A 10 2.20 -6.39 1.82
N ARG A 11 1.10 -6.86 1.21
CA ARG A 11 -0.01 -7.52 1.94
C ARG A 11 0.40 -8.87 2.54
N GLY A 12 1.45 -9.46 2.01
CA GLY A 12 1.89 -10.81 2.29
C GLY A 12 2.49 -11.43 1.03
N VAL A 13 2.44 -12.75 0.92
CA VAL A 13 2.87 -13.48 -0.27
C VAL A 13 1.72 -14.31 -0.83
N ASP A 14 1.70 -14.54 -2.15
CA ASP A 14 0.75 -15.45 -2.78
C ASP A 14 1.13 -16.93 -2.54
N THR A 15 0.35 -17.87 -3.08
CA THR A 15 0.61 -19.32 -2.98
C THR A 15 1.91 -19.75 -3.66
N GLN A 16 2.49 -18.87 -4.49
CA GLN A 16 3.78 -19.05 -5.16
C GLN A 16 4.90 -18.25 -4.46
N PHE A 17 4.66 -17.79 -3.22
CA PHE A 17 5.60 -17.00 -2.41
C PHE A 17 6.03 -15.67 -3.01
N ARG A 18 5.25 -15.10 -3.94
CA ARG A 18 5.52 -13.77 -4.51
C ARG A 18 4.87 -12.69 -3.67
N HIS A 19 5.60 -11.61 -3.44
CA HIS A 19 5.08 -10.45 -2.72
C HIS A 19 3.88 -9.83 -3.44
N ILE A 20 2.78 -9.65 -2.71
CA ILE A 20 1.60 -8.96 -3.19
C ILE A 20 1.72 -7.50 -2.79
N ASN A 21 1.90 -6.62 -3.78
CA ASN A 21 1.96 -5.17 -3.56
C ASN A 21 0.72 -4.72 -2.79
N ILE A 22 0.91 -3.95 -1.70
CA ILE A 22 -0.22 -3.46 -0.89
C ILE A 22 -1.19 -2.61 -1.71
N ALA A 23 -0.72 -1.92 -2.76
CA ALA A 23 -1.58 -1.16 -3.68
C ALA A 23 -2.63 -2.05 -4.37
N GLU A 24 -2.30 -3.33 -4.60
CA GLU A 24 -3.19 -4.31 -5.19
C GLU A 24 -4.14 -4.96 -4.18
N ALA A 25 -3.87 -4.80 -2.87
CA ALA A 25 -4.69 -5.36 -1.82
C ALA A 25 -6.08 -4.72 -1.76
N ASP A 26 -7.12 -5.55 -1.71
CA ASP A 26 -8.51 -5.08 -1.67
C ASP A 26 -8.79 -4.16 -0.48
N HIS A 27 -8.24 -4.47 0.70
CA HIS A 27 -8.42 -3.64 1.89
C HIS A 27 -7.78 -2.25 1.73
N PHE A 28 -6.65 -2.15 1.03
CA PHE A 28 -6.00 -0.87 0.74
C PHE A 28 -6.84 -0.05 -0.25
N LYS A 29 -7.35 -0.67 -1.31
CA LYS A 29 -8.28 -0.04 -2.26
C LYS A 29 -9.56 0.44 -1.55
N GLN A 30 -10.10 -0.33 -0.61
CA GLN A 30 -11.25 0.06 0.21
C GLN A 30 -10.94 1.26 1.12
N PHE A 31 -9.79 1.26 1.77
CA PHE A 31 -9.34 2.37 2.60
C PHE A 31 -9.23 3.69 1.79
N LEU A 32 -8.63 3.65 0.60
CA LEU A 32 -8.57 4.82 -0.29
C LEU A 32 -9.97 5.33 -0.69
N ARG A 33 -10.93 4.43 -0.92
CA ARG A 33 -12.33 4.83 -1.18
C ARG A 33 -12.96 5.51 0.03
N GLN A 34 -12.65 5.08 1.25
CA GLN A 34 -13.15 5.71 2.48
C GLN A 34 -12.57 7.11 2.65
N ILE A 35 -11.26 7.31 2.45
CA ILE A 35 -10.62 8.64 2.45
C ILE A 35 -11.32 9.56 1.45
N LYS A 36 -11.50 9.10 0.21
CA LYS A 36 -12.16 9.87 -0.85
C LYS A 36 -13.60 10.23 -0.47
N ARG A 37 -14.35 9.30 0.13
CA ARG A 37 -15.73 9.53 0.59
C ARG A 37 -15.81 10.51 1.76
N ALA A 38 -14.82 10.51 2.64
CA ALA A 38 -14.72 11.44 3.76
C ALA A 38 -14.28 12.85 3.33
N GLY A 39 -13.89 13.05 2.05
CA GLY A 39 -13.37 14.32 1.56
C GLY A 39 -12.01 14.69 2.16
N LEU A 40 -11.27 13.70 2.69
CA LEU A 40 -9.97 13.91 3.31
C LEU A 40 -8.89 14.04 2.23
N ASP A 41 -8.15 15.15 2.23
CA ASP A 41 -6.92 15.27 1.45
C ASP A 41 -5.77 14.70 2.28
N ILE A 42 -5.17 13.61 1.80
CA ILE A 42 -4.05 12.97 2.49
C ILE A 42 -2.82 13.88 2.60
N ARG A 43 -2.67 14.84 1.68
CA ARG A 43 -1.60 15.87 1.70
C ARG A 43 -1.80 16.92 2.80
N ALA A 44 -2.98 16.94 3.42
CA ALA A 44 -3.23 17.79 4.59
C ALA A 44 -2.99 17.05 5.92
N ILE A 45 -2.71 15.74 5.88
CA ILE A 45 -2.49 14.88 7.06
C ILE A 45 -0.99 14.59 7.27
N CYS A 46 -0.20 14.53 6.19
CA CYS A 46 1.24 14.32 6.19
C CYS A 46 1.97 15.55 5.68
#